data_AF-A0A1V2GVE8-F1
#
_entry.id   AF-A0A1V2GVE8-F1
#
_cell.length_a   1.000
_cell.length_b   1.000
_cell.length_c   1.000
_cell.angle_alpha   90.00
_cell.angle_beta   90.00
_cell.angle_gamma   90.00
#
_symmetry.space_group_name_H-M   'P 1'
#
loop_
_entity.id
_entity.type
_entity.pdbx_description
1 polymer ?
#
loop_
_entity_poly.entity_id
_entity_poly.type
_entity_poly.pdbx_seq_one_letter_code
_entity_poly.pdbx_strand_id
1 'polypeptide(L)' 'MPQLLIRSDHDVRISAPSRDESGRWIRTAVLTVKSTGQNVEATSPPCADPESALKEVLATVRRQAGFAPD' A
#
# COMPACT_ATOMS: atom_id res chain seq x y z
N MET A 1 9.79 -14.11 -0.10
CA MET A 1 9.50 -13.62 1.27
C MET A 1 9.26 -12.12 1.21
N PRO A 2 8.06 -11.59 1.49
CA PRO A 2 7.85 -10.14 1.54
C PRO A 2 8.52 -9.58 2.81
N GLN A 3 9.34 -8.54 2.65
CA GLN A 3 10.05 -7.89 3.77
C GLN A 3 9.15 -6.82 4.41
N LEU A 4 9.01 -6.89 5.74
CA LEU A 4 8.27 -5.94 6.56
C LEU A 4 9.22 -4.80 6.96
N LEU A 5 9.01 -3.60 6.42
CA LEU A 5 9.72 -2.39 6.87
C LEU A 5 8.98 -1.82 8.09
N ILE A 6 9.38 -2.27 9.30
CA ILE A 6 8.83 -1.76 10.56
C ILE A 6 9.53 -0.43 10.87
N ARG A 7 8.86 0.71 10.60
CA ARG A 7 9.16 1.95 11.32
C ARG A 7 8.28 1.97 12.58
N SER A 8 8.85 2.36 13.72
CA SER A 8 8.35 2.04 15.08
C SER A 8 6.91 2.45 15.41
N ASP A 9 6.24 3.26 14.60
CA ASP A 9 4.91 3.81 14.89
C ASP A 9 3.79 3.25 13.97
N HIS A 10 4.13 2.55 12.88
CA HIS A 10 3.15 2.10 11.88
C HIS A 10 3.57 0.81 11.19
N ASP A 11 2.61 -0.07 10.95
CA ASP A 11 2.76 -1.32 10.21
C ASP A 11 2.15 -1.18 8.81
N VAL A 12 2.82 -1.70 7.79
CA VAL A 12 2.28 -1.70 6.42
C VAL A 12 2.27 -3.12 5.89
N ARG A 13 1.07 -3.63 5.62
CA ARG A 13 0.84 -4.94 5.03
C ARG A 13 0.44 -4.77 3.58
N ILE A 14 1.20 -5.34 2.67
CA ILE A 14 0.95 -5.24 1.23
C ILE A 14 0.52 -6.61 0.73
N SER A 15 -0.63 -6.67 0.09
CA SER A 15 -1.15 -7.88 -0.53
C SER A 15 -0.34 -8.29 -1.76
N ALA A 16 -0.47 -9.57 -2.13
CA ALA A 16 0.10 -10.07 -3.38
C ALA A 16 -0.41 -9.24 -4.58
N PRO A 17 0.40 -9.09 -5.64
CA PRO A 17 -0.03 -8.40 -6.84
C PRO A 17 -1.18 -9.19 -7.49
N SER A 18 -2.27 -8.49 -7.78
CA SER A 18 -3.46 -9.05 -8.43
C SER A 18 -3.67 -8.35 -9.77
N ARG A 19 -4.39 -9.00 -10.68
CA ARG A 19 -4.80 -8.39 -11.94
C ARG A 19 -6.28 -8.03 -11.88
N ASP A 20 -6.61 -6.83 -12.34
CA ASP A 20 -7.97 -6.39 -12.57
C ASP A 20 -8.55 -7.04 -13.85
N GLU A 21 -9.86 -6.89 -14.10
CA GLU A 21 -10.56 -7.43 -15.27
C GLU A 21 -9.94 -6.98 -16.61
N SER A 22 -9.29 -5.80 -16.60
CA SER A 22 -8.56 -5.27 -17.76
C SER A 22 -7.18 -5.90 -17.98
N GLY A 23 -6.77 -6.88 -17.17
CA GLY A 23 -5.42 -7.47 -17.19
C GLY A 23 -4.32 -6.57 -16.62
N ARG A 24 -4.69 -5.42 -16.04
CA ARG A 24 -3.77 -4.46 -15.40
C ARG A 24 -3.48 -4.86 -13.96
N TRP A 25 -2.30 -4.51 -13.48
CA TRP A 25 -1.85 -4.86 -12.14
C TRP A 25 -2.38 -3.89 -11.10
N ILE A 26 -2.96 -4.44 -10.04
CA ILE A 26 -3.40 -3.72 -8.85
C ILE A 26 -2.73 -4.32 -7.62
N ARG A 27 -2.55 -3.49 -6.60
CA ARG A 27 -2.16 -3.92 -5.26
C ARG A 27 -2.98 -3.21 -4.22
N THR A 28 -3.24 -3.93 -3.14
CA THR A 28 -3.88 -3.38 -1.94
C THR A 28 -2.85 -3.35 -0.82
N ALA A 29 -2.83 -2.26 -0.05
CA ALA A 29 -2.02 -2.12 1.14
C ALA A 29 -2.90 -1.65 2.30
N VAL A 30 -2.64 -2.22 3.46
CA VAL A 30 -3.24 -1.82 4.74
C VAL A 30 -2.14 -1.25 5.60
N LEU A 31 -2.27 0.02 5.98
CA LEU A 31 -1.41 0.68 6.94
C LEU A 31 -2.14 0.74 8.28
N THR A 32 -1.51 0.20 9.32
CA THR A 32 -2.00 0.28 10.70
C THR A 32 -1.15 1.26 11.47
N VAL A 33 -1.76 2.35 11.91
CA VAL A 33 -1.12 3.34 12.81
C VAL A 33 -1.25 2.82 14.23
N LYS A 34 -0.13 2.45 14.87
CA LYS A 34 -0.17 1.81 16.20
C LYS A 34 -0.61 2.78 17.30
N SER A 35 -0.31 4.07 17.15
CA SER A 35 -0.66 5.11 18.13
C SER A 35 -2.16 5.39 18.21
N THR A 36 -2.89 5.30 17.09
CA THR A 36 -4.34 5.55 17.04
C THR A 36 -5.18 4.26 16.90
N GLY A 37 -4.54 3.13 16.58
CA GLY A 37 -5.23 1.89 16.21
C GLY A 37 -5.97 1.98 14.87
N GLN A 38 -5.75 3.05 14.10
CA GLN A 38 -6.43 3.27 12.84
C GLN A 38 -5.83 2.39 11.74
N ASN A 39 -6.69 1.70 11.01
CA ASN A 39 -6.34 0.98 9.80
C ASN A 39 -6.75 1.80 8.59
N VAL A 40 -5.81 2.05 7.69
CA VAL A 40 -6.01 2.75 6.42
C VAL A 40 -5.76 1.74 5.32
N GLU A 41 -6.81 1.37 4.59
CA GLU A 41 -6.72 0.49 3.43
C GLU A 41 -6.75 1.32 2.15
N ALA A 42 -5.80 1.06 1.26
CA ALA A 42 -5.76 1.67 -0.06
C ALA A 42 -5.47 0.63 -1.13
N THR A 43 -6.08 0.81 -2.29
CA THR A 43 -5.82 0.02 -3.50
C THR A 43 -5.22 0.94 -4.56
N SER A 44 -4.14 0.49 -5.21
CA SER A 44 -3.52 1.23 -6.30
C SER A 44 -4.48 1.33 -7.49
N PRO A 45 -4.36 2.41 -8.30
CA PRO A 45 -4.93 2.38 -9.63
C PRO A 45 -4.37 1.21 -10.46
N PRO A 46 -5.09 0.77 -11.51
CA PRO A 46 -4.64 -0.28 -12.40
C PRO A 46 -3.41 0.17 -13.22
N CYS A 47 -2.27 -0.47 -12.97
CA CYS A 47 -0.97 -0.17 -13.58
C CYS A 47 -0.56 -1.20 -14.65
N ALA A 48 0.38 -0.82 -15.52
CA ALA A 48 0.96 -1.72 -16.52
C ALA A 48 1.87 -2.80 -15.91
N ASP A 49 2.50 -2.50 -14.77
CA ASP A 49 3.51 -3.35 -14.13
C ASP A 49 3.27 -3.49 -12.62
N PRO A 50 3.63 -4.64 -12.02
CA PRO A 50 3.44 -4.88 -10.59
C PRO A 50 4.28 -3.97 -9.69
N GLU A 51 5.44 -3.51 -10.16
CA GLU A 51 6.29 -2.55 -9.43
C GLU A 51 5.67 -1.16 -9.38
N SER A 52 5.06 -0.72 -10.48
CA SER A 52 4.32 0.54 -10.54
C SER A 52 3.12 0.51 -9.59
N ALA A 53 2.36 -0.60 -9.58
CA ALA A 53 1.27 -0.80 -8.61
C ALA A 53 1.76 -0.76 -7.16
N LEU A 54 2.95 -1.31 -6.87
CA LEU A 54 3.57 -1.25 -5.55
C LEU A 54 3.93 0.17 -5.13
N LYS A 55 4.57 0.95 -6.01
CA LYS A 55 4.92 2.35 -5.72
C LYS A 55 3.66 3.19 -5.48
N GLU A 56 2.66 3.03 -6.32
CA GLU A 56 1.40 3.75 -6.24
C GLU A 56 0.60 3.39 -4.99
N VAL A 57 0.49 2.10 -4.62
CA VAL A 57 -0.24 1.71 -3.40
C VAL A 57 0.44 2.24 -2.15
N LEU A 58 1.78 2.25 -2.11
CA LEU A 58 2.54 2.79 -0.99
C LEU A 58 2.37 4.31 -0.87
N ALA A 59 2.44 5.03 -1.98
CA ALA A 59 2.18 6.46 -2.01
C ALA A 59 0.74 6.80 -1.62
N THR A 60 -0.22 5.96 -2.01
CA THR A 60 -1.66 6.17 -1.73
C THR A 60 -1.98 5.91 -0.26
N VAL A 61 -1.54 4.78 0.29
CA VAL A 61 -1.81 4.42 1.69
C VAL A 61 -1.15 5.39 2.66
N ARG A 62 0.05 5.88 2.34
CA ARG A 62 0.75 6.91 3.14
C ARG A 62 0.02 8.26 3.09
N ARG A 63 -0.38 8.72 1.91
CA ARG A 63 -1.16 9.96 1.75
C ARG A 63 -2.49 9.89 2.50
N GLN A 64 -3.21 8.78 2.39
CA GLN A 64 -4.49 8.59 3.09
C GLN A 64 -4.32 8.53 4.62
N ALA A 65 -3.20 7.99 5.10
CA ALA A 65 -2.85 7.98 6.51
C ALA A 65 -2.28 9.33 7.00
N GLY A 66 -2.21 10.36 6.15
CA GLY A 66 -1.76 11.70 6.52
C GLY A 66 -0.23 11.84 6.65
N PHE A 67 0.54 10.85 6.18
CA PHE A 67 2.00 10.99 6.10
C PHE A 67 2.37 11.85 4.89
N ALA A 68 3.18 12.90 5.12
CA ALA A 68 3.70 13.74 4.05
C ALA A 68 4.56 12.89 3.08
N PRO A 69 4.53 13.19 1.76
CA PRO A 69 5.51 12.61 0.84
C PRO A 69 6.89 13.15 1.20
N ASP A 70 7.82 12.23 1.50
CA ASP A 70 9.26 12.53 1.69
C ASP A 70 9.92 12.79 0.33
#